data_AF-A0A925Q5J9-F1
#
_entry.id   AF-A0A925Q5J9-F1
#
_cell.length_a   1.000
_cell.length_b   1.000
_cell.length_c   1.000
_cell.angle_alpha   90.00
_cell.angle_beta   90.00
_cell.angle_gamma   90.00
#
_symmetry.space_group_name_H-M   'P 1'
#
loop_
_entity.id
_entity.type
_entity.pdbx_description
1 polymer ?
#
loop_
_entity_poly.entity_id
_entity_poly.type
_entity_poly.pdbx_seq_one_letter_code
_entity_poly.pdbx_strand_id
1 'polypeptide(L)'
;MKDVGAIQKDMQAQGVWVFAGGLTDSSSATVVRSQGGEVVLTDGPFIEAREQIGGVTIVRAPDLDAALAWARRLTQAIGVPIEVRAFAQGHG
;
A
#
# COMPACT_ATOMS: atom_id res chain seq x y z
N MET A 1 -13.08 4.55 -10.13
CA MET A 1 -11.98 5.32 -9.51
C MET A 1 -12.04 6.82 -9.85
N LYS A 2 -13.22 7.46 -9.97
CA LYS A 2 -13.30 8.87 -10.38
C LYS A 2 -12.74 9.85 -9.33
N ASP A 3 -12.59 9.42 -8.08
CA ASP A 3 -12.19 10.30 -6.98
C ASP A 3 -10.76 10.08 -6.45
N VAL A 4 -10.10 8.97 -6.79
CA VAL A 4 -8.75 8.65 -6.28
C VAL A 4 -7.73 9.70 -6.71
N GLY A 5 -7.78 10.12 -7.98
CA GLY A 5 -6.89 11.16 -8.50
C GLY A 5 -7.14 12.53 -7.88
N ALA A 6 -8.37 12.85 -7.49
CA ALA A 6 -8.69 14.09 -6.78
C ALA A 6 -8.16 14.05 -5.34
N ILE A 7 -8.40 12.94 -4.62
CA ILE A 7 -7.88 12.72 -3.26
C ILE A 7 -6.35 12.81 -3.25
N GLN A 8 -5.68 12.22 -4.24
CA GLN A 8 -4.22 12.33 -4.36
C GLN A 8 -3.76 13.78 -4.55
N LYS A 9 -4.43 14.55 -5.41
CA LYS A 9 -4.13 15.98 -5.61
C LYS A 9 -4.31 16.77 -4.31
N ASP A 10 -5.35 16.47 -3.54
CA ASP A 10 -5.56 17.10 -2.23
C ASP A 10 -4.44 16.76 -1.25
N MET A 11 -4.01 15.49 -1.20
CA MET A 11 -2.89 15.07 -0.37
C MET A 11 -1.59 15.79 -0.77
N GLN A 12 -1.35 15.96 -2.08
CA GLN A 12 -0.19 16.68 -2.60
C GLN A 12 -0.26 18.17 -2.24
N ALA A 13 -1.42 18.81 -2.41
CA ALA A 13 -1.63 20.21 -2.07
C ALA A 13 -1.43 20.49 -0.56
N GLN A 14 -1.76 19.52 0.29
CA GLN A 14 -1.53 19.60 1.73
C GLN A 14 -0.12 19.15 2.16
N GLY A 15 0.73 18.74 1.23
CA GLY A 15 2.10 18.29 1.51
C GLY A 15 2.19 16.96 2.28
N VAL A 16 1.10 16.20 2.35
CA VAL A 16 1.03 14.92 3.07
C VAL A 16 1.31 13.72 2.17
N TRP A 17 1.23 13.87 0.84
CA TRP A 17 1.49 12.76 -0.09
C TRP A 17 2.99 12.39 -0.11
N VAL A 18 3.30 11.10 0.03
CA VAL A 18 4.66 10.56 -0.14
C VAL A 18 4.72 9.65 -1.37
N PHE A 19 3.78 8.71 -1.49
CA PHE A 19 3.71 7.77 -2.60
C PHE A 19 2.30 7.19 -2.74
N ALA A 20 1.87 6.84 -3.95
CA ALA A 20 0.72 5.98 -4.18
C ALA A 20 0.91 5.19 -5.49
N GLY A 21 0.55 3.91 -5.49
CA GLY A 21 0.66 3.06 -6.68
C GLY A 21 -0.17 1.80 -6.57
N GLY A 22 -0.81 1.42 -7.67
CA GLY A 22 -1.44 0.10 -7.83
C GLY A 22 -0.38 -0.96 -8.12
N LEU A 23 -0.64 -2.18 -7.69
CA LEU A 23 0.13 -3.36 -8.02
C LEU A 23 -0.56 -4.13 -9.14
N THR A 24 0.22 -4.84 -9.95
CA THR A 24 -0.31 -5.80 -10.92
C THR A 24 -0.90 -7.02 -10.20
N ASP A 25 -1.58 -7.89 -10.95
CA ASP A 25 -2.15 -9.11 -10.39
C ASP A 25 -1.08 -9.92 -9.65
N SER A 26 -1.42 -10.47 -8.49
CA SER A 26 -0.48 -11.21 -7.64
C SER A 26 0.17 -12.42 -8.32
N SER A 27 -0.48 -12.99 -9.34
CA SER A 27 0.10 -14.07 -10.18
C SER A 27 1.32 -13.63 -10.99
N SER A 28 1.51 -12.32 -11.19
CA SER A 28 2.69 -11.76 -11.85
C SER A 28 3.88 -11.53 -10.90
N ALA A 29 3.72 -11.80 -9.61
CA ALA A 29 4.77 -11.61 -8.64
C ALA A 29 5.87 -12.69 -8.77
N THR A 30 7.07 -12.35 -8.31
CA THR A 30 8.15 -13.32 -8.06
C THR A 30 8.63 -13.13 -6.62
N VAL A 31 8.59 -14.22 -5.86
CA VAL A 31 9.05 -14.26 -4.47
C VAL A 31 10.52 -14.64 -4.45
N VAL A 32 11.32 -13.84 -3.75
CA VAL A 32 12.74 -14.10 -3.48
C VAL A 32 12.89 -14.49 -2.01
N ARG A 33 13.42 -15.68 -1.71
CA ARG A 33 13.61 -16.16 -0.33
C ARG A 33 14.99 -16.77 -0.11
N SER A 34 15.52 -16.62 1.11
CA SER A 34 16.68 -17.40 1.53
C SER A 34 16.23 -18.76 2.03
N GLN A 35 16.85 -19.83 1.52
CA GLN A 35 16.59 -21.20 1.93
C GLN A 35 17.92 -21.94 1.99
N GLY A 36 18.32 -22.39 3.18
CA GLY A 36 19.55 -23.17 3.36
C GLY A 36 20.84 -22.44 3.00
N GLY A 37 20.87 -21.09 3.10
CA GLY A 37 22.05 -20.29 2.71
C GLY A 37 22.08 -19.90 1.23
N GLU A 38 21.12 -20.37 0.43
CA GLU A 38 20.95 -19.97 -0.97
C GLU A 38 19.77 -19.03 -1.14
N VAL A 39 19.71 -18.35 -2.29
CA VAL A 39 18.58 -17.50 -2.70
C VAL A 39 17.79 -18.22 -3.77
N VAL A 40 16.49 -18.41 -3.50
CA VAL A 40 15.55 -19.11 -4.37
C VAL A 40 14.47 -18.14 -4.84
N LEU A 41 14.13 -18.24 -6.13
CA LEU A 41 13.06 -17.48 -6.77
C LEU A 41 11.86 -18.40 -7.02
N THR A 42 10.64 -17.90 -6.84
CA THR A 42 9.41 -18.64 -7.13
C THR A 42 8.37 -17.69 -7.71
N ASP A 43 7.74 -18.08 -8.81
CA ASP A 43 6.66 -17.29 -9.43
C ASP A 43 5.37 -17.38 -8.63
N GLY A 44 4.57 -16.32 -8.68
CA GLY A 44 3.34 -16.15 -7.92
C GLY A 44 3.53 -15.39 -6.60
N PRO A 45 2.46 -15.22 -5.82
CA PRO A 45 2.47 -14.44 -4.59
C PRO A 45 3.26 -15.12 -3.46
N PHE A 46 3.68 -14.33 -2.46
CA PHE A 46 4.31 -14.85 -1.25
C PHE A 46 3.37 -15.75 -0.43
N ILE A 47 2.11 -15.36 -0.32
CA ILE A 47 1.06 -16.12 0.37
C ILE A 47 -0.13 -16.25 -0.57
N GLU A 48 -0.62 -17.49 -0.73
CA GLU A 48 -1.92 -17.74 -1.32
C GLU A 48 -3.02 -17.28 -0.34
N ALA A 49 -3.73 -16.23 -0.72
CA ALA A 49 -4.80 -15.64 0.07
C ALA A 49 -5.98 -15.30 -0.82
N ARG A 50 -7.19 -15.37 -0.24
CA ARG A 50 -8.43 -14.99 -0.91
C ARG A 50 -8.45 -13.51 -1.30
N GLU A 51 -7.79 -12.67 -0.52
CA GLU A 51 -7.65 -11.24 -0.75
C GLU A 51 -6.17 -10.91 -0.90
N GLN A 52 -5.81 -10.23 -1.98
CA GLN A 52 -4.44 -9.83 -2.31
C GLN A 52 -4.32 -8.31 -2.26
N ILE A 53 -3.12 -7.81 -1.95
CA ILE A 53 -2.87 -6.36 -1.92
C ILE A 53 -2.77 -5.84 -3.36
N GLY A 54 -3.72 -4.99 -3.75
CA GLY A 54 -3.77 -4.38 -5.08
C GLY A 54 -3.04 -3.03 -5.20
N GLY A 55 -2.46 -2.52 -4.11
CA GLY A 55 -1.80 -1.22 -4.12
C GLY A 55 -1.33 -0.76 -2.74
N VAL A 56 -0.53 0.30 -2.72
CA VAL A 56 -0.05 0.94 -1.49
C VAL A 56 -0.12 2.46 -1.63
N THR A 57 -0.44 3.14 -0.53
CA THR A 57 -0.37 4.60 -0.41
C THR A 57 0.38 4.93 0.86
N ILE A 58 1.38 5.81 0.75
CA ILE A 58 2.19 6.31 1.85
C ILE A 58 1.92 7.80 1.98
N VAL A 59 1.58 8.21 3.20
CA VAL A 59 1.34 9.61 3.56
C VAL A 59 2.15 9.99 4.79
N ARG A 60 2.54 11.25 4.88
CA ARG A 60 3.05 11.87 6.09
C ARG A 60 1.86 12.37 6.89
N ALA A 61 1.62 11.76 8.03
CA ALA A 61 0.56 12.15 8.95
C ALA A 61 1.16 12.44 10.34
N PRO A 62 0.64 13.43 11.09
CA PRO A 62 1.08 13.71 12.45
C PRO A 62 0.73 12.58 13.42
N ASP A 63 -0.33 11.82 13.15
CA ASP A 63 -0.84 10.73 13.96
C ASP A 63 -1.68 9.74 13.12
N LEU A 64 -2.16 8.68 13.78
CA LEU A 64 -3.00 7.66 13.17
C LEU A 64 -4.36 8.21 12.71
N ASP A 65 -4.95 9.15 13.43
CA ASP A 65 -6.27 9.69 13.11
C ASP A 65 -6.25 10.49 11.80
N ALA A 66 -5.22 11.29 11.59
CA ALA A 66 -4.98 11.98 10.33
C ALA A 66 -4.77 11.00 9.17
N ALA A 67 -4.04 9.90 9.37
CA ALA A 67 -3.90 8.85 8.36
C ALA A 67 -5.24 8.14 8.06
N LEU A 68 -6.03 7.83 9.09
CA LEU A 68 -7.35 7.23 8.96
C LEU A 68 -8.35 8.13 8.23
N ALA A 69 -8.26 9.46 8.38
CA ALA A 69 -9.10 10.39 7.64
C ALA A 69 -8.91 10.25 6.11
N TRP A 70 -7.66 10.11 5.67
CA TRP A 70 -7.35 9.85 4.25
C TRP A 70 -7.77 8.45 3.81
N ALA A 71 -7.53 7.43 4.63
CA ALA A 71 -7.95 6.07 4.33
C ALA A 71 -9.48 5.97 4.15
N ARG A 72 -10.28 6.65 4.99
CA ARG A 72 -11.74 6.71 4.83
C ARG A 72 -12.16 7.27 3.47
N ARG A 73 -11.54 8.37 3.03
CA ARG A 73 -11.81 8.98 1.71
C ARG A 73 -11.44 8.02 0.58
N LEU A 74 -10.29 7.36 0.68
CA LEU A 74 -9.85 6.38 -0.30
C LEU A 74 -10.80 5.18 -0.35
N THR A 75 -11.14 4.57 0.79
CA THR A 75 -12.09 3.45 0.90
C THR A 75 -13.44 3.80 0.28
N GLN A 76 -13.98 5.01 0.50
CA GLN A 76 -15.20 5.46 -0.17
C GLN A 76 -15.04 5.53 -1.70
N ALA A 77 -13.88 5.94 -2.20
CA ALA A 77 -13.60 6.07 -3.63
C ALA A 77 -13.33 4.73 -4.36
N ILE A 78 -12.77 3.74 -3.65
CA ILE A 78 -12.35 2.45 -4.25
C ILE A 78 -13.25 1.27 -3.88
N GLY A 79 -14.04 1.38 -2.81
CA GLY A 79 -14.98 0.33 -2.38
C GLY A 79 -14.34 -0.93 -1.80
N VAL A 80 -13.04 -0.91 -1.50
CA VAL A 80 -12.29 -2.03 -0.90
C VAL A 80 -11.66 -1.61 0.44
N PRO A 81 -11.45 -2.56 1.38
CA PRO A 81 -10.82 -2.26 2.66
C PRO A 81 -9.38 -1.75 2.49
N ILE A 82 -8.94 -0.91 3.44
CA ILE A 82 -7.56 -0.41 3.55
C ILE A 82 -7.07 -0.68 4.97
N GLU A 83 -5.95 -1.40 5.10
CA GLU A 83 -5.19 -1.52 6.34
C GLU A 83 -4.32 -0.26 6.53
N VAL A 84 -4.41 0.41 7.68
CA VAL A 84 -3.61 1.60 7.99
C VAL A 84 -2.59 1.27 9.06
N ARG A 85 -1.31 1.47 8.76
CA ARG A 85 -0.20 1.18 9.66
C ARG A 85 0.83 2.29 9.66
N ALA A 86 1.36 2.60 10.84
CA ALA A 86 2.52 3.46 10.97
C ALA A 86 3.78 2.74 10.48
N PHE A 87 4.66 3.46 9.80
CA PHE A 87 6.03 2.99 9.59
C PHE A 87 6.75 3.03 10.93
N ALA A 88 7.35 1.90 11.34
CA ALA A 88 8.30 1.92 12.44
C ALA A 88 9.46 2.87 12.06
N GLN A 89 10.00 3.61 13.02
CA GLN A 89 11.25 4.32 12.77
C GLN A 89 12.29 3.29 12.33
N GLY A 90 12.85 3.50 11.12
CA GLY A 90 13.91 2.65 10.62
C GLY A 90 15.10 2.74 11.56
N HIS A 91 15.69 1.60 11.89
CA HIS A 91 17.05 1.55 12.43
C HIS A 91 17.98 1.71 11.22
N GLY A 92 18.12 2.94 10.75
CA GLY A 92 19.14 3.30 9.75
C GLY A 92 20.53 3.22 10.37
#